data_AF-A0A7R9GT64-F1
#
_entry.id   AF-A0A7R9GT64-F1
#
_cell.length_a   1.000
_cell.length_b   1.000
_cell.length_c   1.000
_cell.angle_alpha   90.00
_cell.angle_beta   90.00
_cell.angle_gamma   90.00
#
_symmetry.space_group_name_H-M   'P 1'
#
loop_
_entity.id
_entity.type
_entity.pdbx_description
1 polymer ?
#
loop_
_entity_poly.entity_id
_entity_poly.type
_entity_poly.pdbx_seq_one_letter_code
_entity_poly.pdbx_strand_id
1 'polypeptide(L)'
;MGGCGGGDERRISADLWFLAVVLEKSPHRLLKFLRHELELELGQGVRVPGQTVLSRYLAHYNFVEMHLDSVFKYGEVATLPPELFKCRNVRVLSLKYNNLEWIPPDVGRMSALERLSLTNNRLQNQSIPFTLTFCRRLTELYLDNNLLDALPGFLLAMPQLCTVHRHGNHNYFKATFMWYHTDVNERGKETAQKYSKRKSFTEEIDELKATKQRLQADVDTLTKSAGRLSEQVETTGNLIFVSKSNSFIRTAREKTAALADINKQLSDRVLRVCGVAQKGKQQVQTSKHPDTLVLLAARAVMASKCDFFQPDLLPVAVQDYIAHVYPSFNVCGNCPTVTPLAAPGYKVYTFKNPYLGNTCVPFQHWACSLACAKQIEVPAHMEQMRAAERMDREYNHYIQEFQVEPRPPLPSRGLCALV
;
A
#
# COMPACT_ATOMS: atom_id res chain seq x y z
N MET A 1 33.71 46.56 -21.68
CA MET A 1 34.03 45.18 -21.24
C MET A 1 32.94 44.80 -20.26
N GLY A 2 31.89 44.09 -20.66
CA GLY A 2 31.92 42.63 -20.87
C GLY A 2 31.49 41.97 -19.55
N GLY A 3 30.38 41.24 -19.43
CA GLY A 3 29.64 40.53 -20.47
C GLY A 3 28.19 40.28 -20.14
N CYS A 4 27.44 40.10 -21.22
CA CYS A 4 26.18 39.37 -21.26
C CYS A 4 26.39 37.94 -20.73
N GLY A 5 25.61 37.55 -19.74
CA GLY A 5 25.19 36.16 -19.53
C GLY A 5 23.68 36.21 -19.42
N GLY A 6 22.87 35.43 -20.11
CA GLY A 6 23.03 34.20 -20.88
C GLY A 6 21.59 33.73 -21.05
N GLY A 7 21.19 33.36 -22.26
CA GLY A 7 19.79 33.28 -22.69
C GLY A 7 18.88 32.51 -21.73
N ASP A 8 17.85 33.20 -21.26
CA ASP A 8 16.63 32.58 -20.75
C ASP A 8 15.94 31.98 -21.98
N GLU A 9 16.30 30.74 -22.35
CA GLU A 9 15.53 29.95 -23.30
C GLU A 9 14.08 30.02 -22.83
N ARG A 10 13.20 30.56 -23.68
CA ARG A 10 11.76 30.73 -23.42
C ARG A 10 11.14 29.36 -23.16
N ARG A 11 11.26 28.87 -21.93
CA ARG A 11 10.70 27.61 -21.48
C ARG A 11 9.20 27.83 -21.41
N ILE A 12 8.46 27.21 -22.32
CA ILE A 12 7.00 27.19 -22.27
C ILE A 12 6.61 26.73 -20.87
N SER A 13 5.74 27.49 -20.17
CA SER A 13 5.32 27.08 -18.83
C SER A 13 4.71 25.68 -18.89
N ALA A 14 4.90 24.86 -17.85
CA ALA A 14 4.39 23.49 -17.83
C ALA A 14 2.87 23.44 -18.12
N ASP A 15 2.13 24.45 -17.66
CA ASP A 15 0.70 24.63 -17.92
C ASP A 15 0.41 24.86 -19.40
N LEU A 16 1.18 25.74 -20.06
CA LEU A 16 1.02 26.03 -21.48
C LEU A 16 1.43 24.84 -22.36
N TRP A 17 2.47 24.09 -21.94
CA TRP A 17 2.83 22.84 -22.60
C TRP A 17 1.69 21.81 -22.47
N PHE A 18 1.14 21.63 -21.26
CA PHE A 18 0.06 20.70 -21.03
C PHE A 18 -1.18 21.11 -21.84
N LEU A 19 -1.55 22.39 -21.86
CA LEU A 19 -2.64 22.89 -22.70
C LEU A 19 -2.43 22.61 -24.19
N ALA A 20 -1.25 22.94 -24.72
CA ALA A 20 -0.95 22.86 -26.14
C ALA A 20 -0.75 21.43 -26.66
N VAL A 21 -0.24 20.54 -25.82
CA VAL A 21 0.14 19.17 -26.22
C VAL A 21 -0.92 18.14 -25.81
N VAL A 22 -1.62 18.38 -24.70
CA VAL A 22 -2.41 17.34 -24.02
C VAL A 22 -3.91 17.54 -24.17
N LEU A 23 -4.39 18.77 -23.97
CA LEU A 23 -5.83 19.05 -23.98
C LEU A 23 -6.36 19.44 -25.37
N GLU A 24 -5.53 20.06 -26.20
CA GLU A 24 -6.02 20.69 -27.43
C GLU A 24 -5.76 19.85 -28.68
N LYS A 25 -6.79 19.12 -29.13
CA LYS A 25 -6.82 18.52 -30.48
C LYS A 25 -7.01 19.58 -31.58
N SER A 26 -7.44 20.80 -31.25
CA SER A 26 -7.71 21.88 -32.20
C SER A 26 -6.94 23.17 -31.87
N PRO A 27 -5.84 23.48 -32.56
CA PRO A 27 -5.02 24.66 -32.26
C PRO A 27 -5.80 26.00 -32.30
N HIS A 28 -6.91 26.05 -33.04
CA HIS A 28 -7.78 27.23 -33.12
C HIS A 28 -8.47 27.58 -31.80
N ARG A 29 -8.87 26.59 -30.99
CA ARG A 29 -9.55 26.81 -29.71
C ARG A 29 -8.59 27.38 -28.67
N LEU A 30 -7.37 26.85 -28.61
CA LEU A 30 -6.31 27.38 -27.76
C LEU A 30 -5.93 28.81 -28.19
N LEU A 31 -5.75 29.07 -29.48
CA LEU A 31 -5.45 30.42 -29.98
C LEU A 31 -6.57 31.43 -29.65
N LYS A 32 -7.84 31.03 -29.76
CA LYS A 32 -8.98 31.87 -29.39
C LYS A 32 -8.96 32.21 -27.89
N PHE A 33 -8.67 31.22 -27.05
CA PHE A 33 -8.53 31.43 -25.61
C PHE A 33 -7.34 32.35 -25.27
N LEU A 34 -6.17 32.12 -25.86
CA LEU A 34 -4.98 32.95 -25.62
C LEU A 34 -5.20 34.40 -26.06
N ARG A 35 -5.90 34.63 -27.17
CA ARG A 35 -6.29 36.00 -27.58
C ARG A 35 -7.21 36.65 -26.56
N HIS A 36 -8.22 35.92 -26.07
CA HIS A 36 -9.12 36.42 -25.04
C HIS A 36 -8.40 36.72 -23.72
N GLU A 37 -7.49 35.86 -23.29
CA GLU A 37 -6.64 36.12 -22.12
C GLU A 37 -5.79 37.39 -22.34
N LEU A 38 -5.15 37.55 -23.50
CA LEU A 38 -4.32 38.73 -23.81
C LEU A 38 -5.16 40.04 -23.79
N GLU A 39 -6.37 39.99 -24.32
CA GLU A 39 -7.33 41.12 -24.27
C GLU A 39 -7.72 41.48 -22.82
N LEU A 40 -7.88 40.47 -21.95
CA LEU A 40 -8.11 40.67 -20.51
C LEU A 40 -6.88 41.17 -19.76
N GLU A 41 -5.65 40.93 -20.27
CA GLU A 41 -4.44 41.54 -19.72
C GLU A 41 -4.31 43.03 -20.10
N LEU A 42 -4.79 43.39 -21.29
CA LEU A 42 -4.73 44.73 -21.87
C LEU A 42 -5.89 45.64 -21.38
N GLY A 43 -7.06 45.06 -21.07
CA GLY A 43 -8.14 45.71 -20.33
C GLY A 43 -7.98 45.50 -18.82
N GLN A 44 -8.54 46.36 -17.97
CA GLN A 44 -8.48 46.24 -16.50
C GLN A 44 -9.32 45.06 -15.95
N GLY A 45 -9.14 43.84 -16.47
CA GLY A 45 -9.76 42.63 -15.95
C GLY A 45 -9.14 42.25 -14.61
N VAL A 46 -9.97 42.04 -13.59
CA VAL A 46 -9.51 41.54 -12.29
C VAL A 46 -9.06 40.09 -12.46
N ARG A 47 -7.74 39.85 -12.46
CA ARG A 47 -7.22 38.49 -12.34
C ARG A 47 -7.40 38.02 -10.90
N VAL A 48 -7.99 36.84 -10.72
CA VAL A 48 -8.01 36.18 -9.42
C VAL A 48 -6.59 35.76 -9.06
N PRO A 49 -6.00 36.25 -7.95
CA PRO A 49 -4.65 35.88 -7.55
C PRO A 49 -4.56 34.35 -7.35
N GLY A 50 -3.55 33.72 -7.94
CA GLY A 50 -3.25 32.30 -7.74
C GLY A 50 -3.94 31.31 -8.69
N GLN A 51 -4.76 31.75 -9.66
CA GLN A 51 -5.24 30.86 -10.72
C GLN A 51 -4.21 30.70 -11.85
N THR A 52 -3.87 29.46 -12.18
CA THR A 52 -3.01 29.13 -13.34
C THR A 52 -3.78 29.31 -14.65
N VAL A 53 -3.05 29.49 -15.76
CA VAL A 53 -3.66 29.57 -17.11
C VAL A 53 -4.46 28.30 -17.42
N LEU A 54 -3.93 27.13 -17.00
CA LEU A 54 -4.61 25.84 -17.11
C LEU A 54 -5.96 25.84 -16.38
N SER A 55 -6.01 26.31 -15.13
CA SER A 55 -7.25 26.35 -14.35
C SER A 55 -8.33 27.22 -15.01
N ARG A 56 -7.95 28.37 -15.59
CA ARG A 56 -8.88 29.26 -16.30
C ARG A 56 -9.37 28.64 -17.61
N TYR A 57 -8.47 28.03 -18.38
CA TYR A 57 -8.85 27.34 -19.61
C TYR A 57 -9.85 26.20 -19.33
N LEU A 58 -9.57 25.38 -18.32
CA LEU A 58 -10.44 24.28 -17.91
C LEU A 58 -11.83 24.77 -17.47
N ALA A 59 -11.87 25.88 -16.71
CA ALA A 59 -13.12 26.51 -16.29
C ALA A 59 -13.91 27.11 -17.47
N HIS A 60 -13.22 27.67 -18.47
CA HIS A 60 -13.85 28.31 -19.63
C HIS A 60 -14.57 27.31 -20.55
N TYR A 61 -13.98 26.13 -20.78
CA TYR A 61 -14.49 25.17 -21.76
C TYR A 61 -15.38 24.05 -21.20
N ASN A 62 -15.61 24.03 -19.89
CA ASN A 62 -16.57 23.16 -19.20
C ASN A 62 -16.66 21.72 -19.77
N PHE A 63 -15.56 20.98 -19.66
CA PHE A 63 -15.46 19.64 -20.23
C PHE A 63 -16.42 18.64 -19.53
N VAL A 64 -17.07 17.81 -20.36
CA VAL A 64 -17.88 16.67 -19.90
C VAL A 64 -17.14 15.35 -20.09
N GLU A 65 -16.35 15.23 -21.15
CA GLU A 65 -15.53 14.06 -21.42
C GLU A 65 -14.10 14.50 -21.70
N MET A 66 -13.13 13.82 -21.09
CA MET A 66 -11.71 14.09 -21.24
C MET A 66 -11.00 12.80 -21.62
N HIS A 67 -10.47 12.75 -22.84
CA HIS A 67 -9.69 11.62 -23.34
C HIS A 67 -8.22 12.02 -23.46
N LEU A 68 -7.47 11.73 -22.40
CA LEU A 68 -6.06 12.04 -22.24
C LEU A 68 -5.24 10.76 -22.33
N ASP A 69 -5.37 10.05 -23.45
CA ASP A 69 -4.67 8.78 -23.69
C ASP A 69 -3.31 9.03 -24.36
N SER A 70 -2.28 8.30 -23.95
CA SER A 70 -0.91 8.37 -24.54
C SER A 70 -0.28 9.76 -24.51
N VAL A 71 -0.53 10.50 -23.43
CA VAL A 71 -0.10 11.89 -23.23
C VAL A 71 1.39 11.98 -22.87
N PHE A 72 1.85 11.11 -21.98
CA PHE A 72 3.23 11.11 -21.52
C PHE A 72 4.08 10.16 -22.36
N LYS A 73 5.24 10.61 -22.83
CA LYS A 73 6.15 9.77 -23.64
C LYS A 73 6.96 8.83 -22.75
N TYR A 74 7.49 7.76 -23.36
CA TYR A 74 8.40 6.84 -22.67
C TYR A 74 9.60 7.58 -22.08
N GLY A 75 9.76 7.50 -20.75
CA GLY A 75 10.86 8.12 -20.00
C GLY A 75 10.54 9.47 -19.36
N GLU A 76 9.37 10.05 -19.63
CA GLU A 76 8.91 11.26 -18.93
C GLU A 76 8.21 10.89 -17.62
N VAL A 77 8.34 11.77 -16.61
CA VAL A 77 7.61 11.61 -15.34
C VAL A 77 6.14 11.94 -15.62
N ALA A 78 5.29 10.92 -15.55
CA ALA A 78 3.86 11.03 -15.83
C ALA A 78 3.10 11.66 -14.63
N THR A 79 3.27 12.97 -14.44
CA THR A 79 2.58 13.73 -13.39
C THR A 79 1.38 14.47 -13.99
N LEU A 80 0.18 14.13 -13.54
CA LEU A 80 -1.03 14.86 -13.91
C LEU A 80 -1.17 16.14 -13.07
N PRO A 81 -1.48 17.30 -13.68
CA PRO A 81 -1.70 18.53 -12.93
C PRO A 81 -2.95 18.40 -12.04
N PRO A 82 -2.89 18.73 -10.74
CA PRO A 82 -4.04 18.67 -9.82
C PRO A 82 -5.25 19.48 -10.30
N GLU A 83 -5.01 20.53 -11.07
CA GLU A 83 -6.04 21.40 -11.67
C GLU A 83 -6.99 20.63 -12.58
N LEU A 84 -6.52 19.57 -13.25
CA LEU A 84 -7.34 18.71 -14.10
C LEU A 84 -8.54 18.16 -13.33
N PHE A 85 -8.31 17.74 -12.09
CA PHE A 85 -9.31 17.11 -11.24
C PHE A 85 -10.27 18.12 -10.58
N LYS A 86 -10.04 19.42 -10.75
CA LYS A 86 -10.98 20.48 -10.30
C LYS A 86 -12.19 20.63 -11.25
N CYS A 87 -12.20 19.95 -12.40
CA CYS A 87 -13.30 19.97 -13.36
C CYS A 87 -14.51 19.16 -12.87
N ARG A 88 -15.48 19.83 -12.23
CA ARG A 88 -16.63 19.19 -11.57
C ARG A 88 -17.63 18.51 -12.50
N ASN A 89 -17.68 18.89 -13.77
CA ASN A 89 -18.70 18.42 -14.72
C ASN A 89 -18.25 17.23 -15.58
N VAL A 90 -17.00 16.79 -15.44
CA VAL A 90 -16.46 15.67 -16.21
C VAL A 90 -17.12 14.36 -15.73
N ARG A 91 -17.76 13.67 -16.67
CA ARG A 91 -18.40 12.36 -16.49
C ARG A 91 -17.50 11.22 -16.94
N VAL A 92 -16.68 11.43 -17.96
CA VAL A 92 -15.75 10.42 -18.49
C VAL A 92 -14.33 10.96 -18.48
N LEU A 93 -13.43 10.27 -17.77
CA LEU A 93 -12.00 10.55 -17.79
C LEU A 93 -11.24 9.31 -18.28
N SER A 94 -10.56 9.45 -19.41
CA SER A 94 -9.65 8.43 -19.95
C SER A 94 -8.21 8.90 -19.83
N LEU A 95 -7.38 8.07 -19.19
CA LEU A 95 -5.97 8.29 -18.91
C LEU A 95 -5.16 7.04 -19.32
N LYS A 96 -5.52 6.41 -20.44
CA LYS A 96 -4.91 5.14 -20.86
C LYS A 96 -3.50 5.38 -21.39
N TYR A 97 -2.64 4.38 -21.27
CA TYR A 97 -1.29 4.39 -21.88
C TYR A 97 -0.39 5.54 -21.41
N ASN A 98 -0.50 5.95 -20.15
CA ASN A 98 0.22 7.11 -19.62
C ASN A 98 1.38 6.75 -18.68
N ASN A 99 1.69 5.46 -18.50
CA ASN A 99 2.70 4.99 -17.55
C ASN A 99 2.50 5.55 -16.11
N LEU A 100 1.26 5.88 -15.72
CA LEU A 100 0.97 6.47 -14.42
C LEU A 100 1.34 5.51 -13.30
N GLU A 101 2.14 5.99 -12.34
CA GLU A 101 2.48 5.22 -11.14
C GLU A 101 1.54 5.53 -9.97
N TRP A 102 0.86 6.67 -9.98
CA TRP A 102 -0.10 7.07 -8.95
C TRP A 102 -1.19 7.97 -9.54
N ILE A 103 -2.35 7.96 -8.90
CA ILE A 103 -3.46 8.88 -9.18
C ILE A 103 -3.51 9.88 -8.03
N PRO A 104 -3.56 11.19 -8.31
CA PRO A 104 -3.61 12.18 -7.26
C PRO A 104 -4.91 12.07 -6.46
N PRO A 105 -4.86 12.30 -5.13
CA PRO A 105 -6.05 12.30 -4.28
C PRO A 105 -7.13 13.29 -4.73
N ASP A 106 -6.76 14.31 -5.50
CA ASP A 106 -7.69 15.28 -6.09
C ASP A 106 -8.75 14.66 -7.01
N VAL A 107 -8.57 13.40 -7.47
CA VAL A 107 -9.61 12.66 -8.20
C VAL A 107 -10.96 12.65 -7.48
N GLY A 108 -10.95 12.68 -6.14
CA GLY A 108 -12.17 12.73 -5.32
C GLY A 108 -13.02 14.01 -5.51
N ARG A 109 -12.46 15.07 -6.10
CA ARG A 109 -13.21 16.30 -6.42
C ARG A 109 -14.18 16.12 -7.59
N MET A 110 -13.96 15.11 -8.43
CA MET A 110 -14.74 14.88 -9.65
C MET A 110 -16.06 14.17 -9.32
N SER A 111 -16.95 14.85 -8.59
CA SER A 111 -18.22 14.30 -8.10
C SER A 111 -19.19 13.84 -9.21
N ALA A 112 -19.05 14.38 -10.44
CA ALA A 112 -19.83 13.96 -11.60
C ALA A 112 -19.24 12.77 -12.36
N LEU A 113 -18.06 12.27 -11.99
CA LEU A 113 -17.35 11.23 -12.71
C LEU A 113 -18.12 9.91 -12.66
N GLU A 114 -18.45 9.37 -13.83
CA GLU A 114 -19.18 8.12 -14.02
C GLU A 114 -18.28 6.99 -14.51
N ARG A 115 -17.30 7.32 -15.35
CA ARG A 115 -16.35 6.37 -15.95
C ARG A 115 -14.92 6.86 -15.80
N LEU A 116 -14.06 6.03 -15.22
CA LEU A 116 -12.63 6.27 -15.12
C LEU A 116 -11.83 5.16 -15.82
N SER A 117 -11.08 5.52 -16.86
CA SER A 117 -10.21 4.59 -17.59
C SER A 117 -8.74 4.82 -17.31
N LEU A 118 -8.08 3.81 -16.75
CA LEU A 118 -6.68 3.81 -16.36
C LEU A 118 -5.91 2.61 -16.95
N THR A 119 -6.43 2.04 -18.03
CA THR A 119 -5.87 0.87 -18.71
C THR A 119 -4.43 1.13 -19.20
N ASN A 120 -3.55 0.14 -19.10
CA ASN A 120 -2.14 0.24 -19.52
C ASN A 120 -1.37 1.37 -18.80
N ASN A 121 -1.36 1.33 -17.47
CA ASN A 121 -0.53 2.19 -16.63
C ASN A 121 0.35 1.32 -15.71
N ARG A 122 1.03 1.93 -14.73
CA ARG A 122 1.92 1.24 -13.78
C ARG A 122 1.36 1.28 -12.36
N LEU A 123 0.03 1.30 -12.23
CA LEU A 123 -0.65 1.47 -10.95
C LEU A 123 -0.48 0.21 -10.09
N GLN A 124 -0.09 0.41 -8.84
CA GLN A 124 -0.08 -0.58 -7.76
C GLN A 124 -1.23 -0.31 -6.79
N ASN A 125 -1.42 -1.16 -5.78
CA ASN A 125 -2.58 -1.04 -4.88
C ASN A 125 -2.59 0.29 -4.11
N GLN A 126 -1.42 0.83 -3.76
CA GLN A 126 -1.27 2.13 -3.08
C GLN A 126 -1.44 3.33 -4.03
N SER A 127 -1.38 3.09 -5.33
CA SER A 127 -1.49 4.12 -6.38
C SER A 127 -2.91 4.65 -6.55
N ILE A 128 -3.91 3.91 -6.06
CA ILE A 128 -5.32 4.29 -6.15
C ILE A 128 -5.73 4.90 -4.79
N PRO A 129 -6.02 6.21 -4.73
CA PRO A 129 -6.29 6.88 -3.47
C PRO A 129 -7.69 6.55 -2.94
N PHE A 130 -7.84 6.53 -1.61
CA PHE A 130 -9.14 6.34 -0.94
C PHE A 130 -10.16 7.42 -1.32
N THR A 131 -9.70 8.63 -1.68
CA THR A 131 -10.57 9.73 -2.11
C THR A 131 -11.38 9.41 -3.37
N LEU A 132 -11.06 8.33 -4.10
CA LEU A 132 -11.91 7.82 -5.18
C LEU A 132 -13.31 7.43 -4.68
N THR A 133 -13.46 7.08 -3.40
CA THR A 133 -14.76 6.82 -2.76
C THR A 133 -15.68 8.05 -2.74
N PHE A 134 -15.12 9.26 -2.88
CA PHE A 134 -15.87 10.51 -2.91
C PHE A 134 -16.53 10.76 -4.28
N CYS A 135 -16.11 10.04 -5.33
CA CYS A 135 -16.77 10.04 -6.63
C CYS A 135 -18.09 9.23 -6.57
N ARG A 136 -19.14 9.84 -6.05
CA ARG A 136 -20.44 9.18 -5.77
C ARG A 136 -21.18 8.67 -7.01
N ARG A 137 -20.81 9.14 -8.21
CA ARG A 137 -21.43 8.72 -9.48
C ARG A 137 -20.58 7.71 -10.25
N LEU A 138 -19.42 7.30 -9.73
CA LEU A 138 -18.50 6.41 -10.44
C LEU A 138 -19.07 4.99 -10.50
N THR A 139 -19.47 4.57 -11.70
CA THR A 139 -20.09 3.26 -11.95
C THR A 139 -19.15 2.29 -12.64
N GLU A 140 -18.22 2.80 -13.46
CA GLU A 140 -17.29 1.99 -14.25
C GLU A 140 -15.83 2.39 -14.00
N LEU A 141 -15.00 1.42 -13.65
CA LEU A 141 -13.57 1.60 -13.40
C LEU A 141 -12.75 0.60 -14.22
N TYR A 142 -11.89 1.11 -15.11
CA TYR A 142 -11.03 0.27 -15.94
C TYR A 142 -9.58 0.36 -15.48
N LEU A 143 -9.07 -0.74 -14.93
CA LEU A 143 -7.72 -0.88 -14.38
C LEU A 143 -6.88 -1.93 -15.13
N ASP A 144 -7.32 -2.40 -16.31
CA ASP A 144 -6.63 -3.46 -17.03
C ASP A 144 -5.15 -3.12 -17.31
N ASN A 145 -4.30 -4.14 -17.33
CA ASN A 145 -2.87 -4.03 -17.63
C ASN A 145 -2.15 -2.99 -16.76
N ASN A 146 -2.28 -3.13 -15.45
CA ASN A 146 -1.54 -2.38 -14.44
C ASN A 146 -0.67 -3.34 -13.59
N LEU A 147 -0.15 -2.88 -12.46
CA LEU A 147 0.70 -3.65 -11.54
C LEU A 147 -0.04 -3.98 -10.23
N LEU A 148 -1.36 -4.22 -10.30
CA LEU A 148 -2.19 -4.51 -9.13
C LEU A 148 -2.10 -5.99 -8.72
N ASP A 149 -1.59 -6.24 -7.51
CA ASP A 149 -1.62 -7.56 -6.87
C ASP A 149 -3.03 -7.90 -6.33
N ALA A 150 -3.81 -6.87 -5.99
CA ALA A 150 -5.16 -6.99 -5.43
C ALA A 150 -5.91 -5.66 -5.66
N LEU A 151 -7.24 -5.67 -5.53
CA LEU A 151 -7.98 -4.41 -5.57
C LEU A 151 -7.89 -3.68 -4.22
N PRO A 152 -7.84 -2.35 -4.16
CA PRO A 152 -7.93 -1.63 -2.89
C PRO A 152 -9.23 -1.96 -2.16
N GLY A 153 -9.12 -2.25 -0.86
CA GLY A 153 -10.24 -2.72 -0.03
C GLY A 153 -11.41 -1.76 0.08
N PHE A 154 -11.17 -0.45 -0.04
CA PHE A 154 -12.23 0.56 -0.01
C PHE A 154 -13.17 0.49 -1.22
N LEU A 155 -12.78 -0.16 -2.32
CA LEU A 155 -13.67 -0.37 -3.46
C LEU A 155 -14.88 -1.25 -3.09
N LEU A 156 -14.76 -2.10 -2.06
CA LEU A 156 -15.89 -2.87 -1.53
C LEU A 156 -16.96 -1.98 -0.87
N ALA A 157 -16.56 -0.81 -0.36
CA ALA A 157 -17.44 0.12 0.32
C ALA A 157 -18.15 1.10 -0.65
N MET A 158 -17.94 0.95 -1.96
CA MET A 158 -18.55 1.80 -3.00
C MET A 158 -19.77 1.09 -3.62
N PRO A 159 -21.00 1.26 -3.07
CA PRO A 159 -22.19 0.58 -3.59
C PRO A 159 -22.57 1.02 -5.01
N GLN A 160 -22.15 2.21 -5.43
CA GLN A 160 -22.39 2.75 -6.77
C GLN A 160 -21.52 2.08 -7.86
N LEU A 161 -20.44 1.40 -7.48
CA LEU A 161 -19.47 0.87 -8.44
C LEU A 161 -20.00 -0.46 -9.00
N CYS A 162 -20.44 -0.43 -10.26
CA CYS A 162 -21.06 -1.56 -10.93
C CYS A 162 -20.03 -2.49 -11.57
N THR A 163 -19.04 -1.92 -12.26
CA THR A 163 -18.06 -2.69 -13.04
C THR A 163 -16.64 -2.27 -12.76
N VAL A 164 -15.77 -3.27 -12.53
CA VAL A 164 -14.32 -3.08 -12.38
C VAL A 164 -13.59 -4.02 -13.31
N HIS A 165 -13.00 -3.46 -14.36
CA HIS A 165 -12.13 -4.22 -15.26
C HIS A 165 -10.70 -4.24 -14.70
N ARG A 166 -10.09 -5.41 -14.62
CA ARG A 166 -8.75 -5.58 -14.00
C ARG A 166 -7.88 -6.65 -14.68
N HIS A 167 -8.21 -7.05 -15.89
CA HIS A 167 -7.48 -8.08 -16.62
C HIS A 167 -6.03 -7.65 -16.87
N GLY A 168 -5.11 -8.61 -16.99
CA GLY A 168 -3.70 -8.33 -17.30
C GLY A 168 -2.94 -7.52 -16.24
N ASN A 169 -3.52 -7.30 -15.05
CA ASN A 169 -2.75 -6.86 -13.89
C ASN A 169 -1.77 -7.94 -13.42
N HIS A 170 -0.86 -7.57 -12.52
CA HIS A 170 -0.05 -8.49 -11.71
C HIS A 170 -0.88 -9.42 -10.79
N ASN A 171 -2.07 -9.83 -11.21
CA ASN A 171 -2.81 -10.92 -10.62
C ASN A 171 -2.31 -12.26 -11.19
N TYR A 172 -1.05 -12.54 -10.89
CA TYR A 172 -0.55 -13.90 -10.69
C TYR A 172 -0.82 -14.32 -9.23
N PHE A 173 -2.08 -14.28 -8.80
CA PHE A 173 -2.52 -15.26 -7.79
C PHE A 173 -2.28 -16.71 -8.30
N LYS A 174 -2.04 -16.85 -9.62
CA LYS A 174 -1.76 -18.03 -10.46
C LYS A 174 -0.53 -18.91 -10.15
N ALA A 175 0.30 -18.65 -9.13
CA ALA A 175 1.30 -19.66 -8.71
C ALA A 175 0.93 -20.33 -7.38
N THR A 176 0.41 -19.58 -6.41
CA THR A 176 0.47 -20.03 -5.02
C THR A 176 -0.81 -20.71 -4.53
N PHE A 177 -1.99 -20.40 -5.09
CA PHE A 177 -3.23 -21.09 -4.68
C PHE A 177 -3.55 -22.38 -5.47
N MET A 178 -2.79 -22.71 -6.53
CA MET A 178 -2.79 -24.07 -7.11
C MET A 178 -2.24 -25.15 -6.15
N TRP A 179 -1.82 -24.77 -4.94
CA TRP A 179 -1.41 -25.70 -3.88
C TRP A 179 -2.38 -25.77 -2.68
N TYR A 180 -3.42 -24.95 -2.65
CA TYR A 180 -4.24 -24.78 -1.43
C TYR A 180 -5.49 -25.68 -1.35
N HIS A 181 -5.84 -26.44 -2.39
CA HIS A 181 -7.01 -27.33 -2.35
C HIS A 181 -6.73 -28.82 -2.60
N THR A 182 -5.48 -29.24 -2.84
CA THR A 182 -5.14 -30.66 -2.99
C THR A 182 -4.55 -31.33 -1.74
N ASP A 183 -4.16 -30.59 -0.69
CA ASP A 183 -3.24 -31.15 0.33
C ASP A 183 -3.47 -30.68 1.78
N VAL A 184 -4.70 -30.27 2.15
CA VAL A 184 -5.00 -29.80 3.52
C VAL A 184 -5.35 -30.94 4.48
N ASN A 185 -5.86 -32.07 3.99
CA ASN A 185 -6.25 -33.19 4.87
C ASN A 185 -5.14 -34.24 5.10
N GLU A 186 -4.19 -34.42 4.18
CA GLU A 186 -3.14 -35.45 4.35
C GLU A 186 -1.86 -34.93 5.03
N ARG A 187 -1.58 -33.62 4.97
CA ARG A 187 -0.37 -33.04 5.56
C ARG A 187 -0.41 -32.66 7.03
N GLY A 188 -1.57 -32.62 7.67
CA GLY A 188 -1.64 -32.42 9.12
C GLY A 188 -0.83 -33.46 9.90
N LYS A 189 -0.70 -34.67 9.33
CA LYS A 189 0.03 -35.79 9.96
C LYS A 189 1.49 -35.85 9.54
N GLU A 190 1.82 -35.66 8.26
CA GLU A 190 3.22 -35.75 7.80
C GLU A 190 4.06 -34.48 8.04
N THR A 191 3.44 -33.30 7.97
CA THR A 191 4.15 -32.02 8.18
C THR A 191 4.48 -31.82 9.65
N ALA A 192 3.60 -32.22 10.57
CA ALA A 192 3.90 -32.25 12.00
C ALA A 192 5.11 -33.16 12.32
N GLN A 193 5.23 -34.29 11.62
CA GLN A 193 6.34 -35.23 11.78
C GLN A 193 7.66 -34.75 11.14
N LYS A 194 7.59 -33.95 10.06
CA LYS A 194 8.76 -33.39 9.38
C LYS A 194 9.31 -32.13 10.08
N TYR A 195 8.44 -31.30 10.67
CA TYR A 195 8.83 -30.14 11.48
C TYR A 195 9.33 -30.52 12.88
N SER A 196 8.91 -31.68 13.42
CA SER A 196 9.49 -32.23 14.65
C SER A 196 10.97 -32.66 14.51
N LYS A 197 11.53 -32.75 13.29
CA LYS A 197 12.92 -33.21 13.05
C LYS A 197 13.90 -32.09 12.67
N ARG A 198 13.47 -30.84 12.51
CA ARG A 198 14.38 -29.69 12.43
C ARG A 198 14.31 -28.95 13.75
N LYS A 199 15.33 -29.10 14.60
CA LYS A 199 15.53 -28.28 15.80
C LYS A 199 15.21 -26.82 15.44
N SER A 200 14.17 -26.24 16.03
CA SER A 200 13.69 -24.95 15.55
C SER A 200 14.75 -23.89 15.90
N PHE A 201 15.02 -22.96 14.98
CA PHE A 201 15.97 -21.86 15.22
C PHE A 201 15.62 -21.04 16.47
N THR A 202 14.34 -21.03 16.86
CA THR A 202 13.83 -20.45 18.10
C THR A 202 14.26 -21.23 19.34
N GLU A 203 14.25 -22.57 19.32
CA GLU A 203 14.77 -23.40 20.42
C GLU A 203 16.27 -23.21 20.63
N GLU A 204 17.07 -23.06 19.57
CA GLU A 204 18.51 -22.78 19.70
C GLU A 204 18.78 -21.37 20.27
N ILE A 205 17.97 -20.37 19.90
CA ILE A 205 18.07 -19.02 20.48
C ILE A 205 17.68 -19.03 21.95
N ASP A 206 16.67 -19.82 22.33
CA ASP A 206 16.23 -19.93 23.71
C ASP A 206 17.21 -20.76 24.57
N GLU A 207 17.82 -21.82 24.01
CA GLU A 207 18.96 -22.54 24.62
C GLU A 207 20.15 -21.57 24.85
N LEU A 208 20.52 -20.75 23.85
CA LEU A 208 21.61 -19.77 23.98
C LEU A 208 21.30 -18.67 25.00
N LYS A 209 20.05 -18.21 25.09
CA LYS A 209 19.61 -17.26 26.13
C LYS A 209 19.66 -17.89 27.53
N ALA A 210 19.26 -19.14 27.67
CA ALA A 210 19.34 -19.87 28.94
C ALA A 210 20.81 -20.08 29.38
N THR A 211 21.70 -20.45 28.47
CA THR A 211 23.14 -20.57 28.75
C THR A 211 23.76 -19.22 29.13
N LYS A 212 23.37 -18.12 28.46
CA LYS A 212 23.77 -16.76 28.82
C LYS A 212 23.36 -16.41 30.25
N GLN A 213 22.12 -16.70 30.64
CA GLN A 213 21.63 -16.41 32.01
C GLN A 213 22.39 -17.22 33.07
N ARG A 214 22.67 -18.50 32.81
CA ARG A 214 23.46 -19.34 33.73
C ARG A 214 24.91 -18.84 33.88
N LEU A 215 25.56 -18.50 32.77
CA LEU A 215 26.93 -17.94 32.81
C LEU A 215 26.99 -16.59 33.53
N GLN A 216 25.97 -15.74 33.37
CA GLN A 216 25.88 -14.48 34.10
C GLN A 216 25.75 -14.72 35.62
N ALA A 217 24.89 -15.65 36.04
CA ALA A 217 24.71 -15.98 37.45
C ALA A 217 25.99 -16.58 38.08
N ASP A 218 26.73 -17.39 37.31
CA ASP A 218 28.03 -17.94 37.73
C ASP A 218 29.07 -16.83 37.92
N VAL A 219 29.16 -15.88 36.99
CA VAL A 219 30.07 -14.72 37.10
C VAL A 219 29.74 -13.92 38.35
N ASP A 220 28.46 -13.61 38.58
CA ASP A 220 28.03 -12.84 39.76
C ASP A 220 28.36 -13.57 41.08
N THR A 221 28.24 -14.90 41.09
CA THR A 221 28.56 -15.74 42.27
C THR A 221 30.07 -15.81 42.52
N LEU A 222 30.87 -15.95 41.47
CA LEU A 222 32.33 -15.94 41.55
C LEU A 222 32.86 -14.58 42.00
N THR A 223 32.29 -13.49 41.49
CA THR A 223 32.65 -12.12 41.90
C THR A 223 32.30 -11.85 43.36
N LYS A 224 31.13 -12.30 43.83
CA LYS A 224 30.75 -12.21 45.26
C LYS A 224 31.66 -13.05 46.16
N SER A 225 32.05 -14.24 45.71
CA SER A 225 32.94 -15.14 46.47
C SER A 225 34.37 -14.59 46.54
N ALA A 226 34.86 -13.99 45.44
CA ALA A 226 36.14 -13.27 45.43
C ALA A 226 36.11 -12.05 46.36
N GLY A 227 35.02 -11.28 46.36
CA GLY A 227 34.84 -10.14 47.28
C GLY A 227 34.91 -10.54 48.75
N ARG A 228 34.21 -11.60 49.16
CA ARG A 228 34.26 -12.13 50.54
C ARG A 228 35.66 -12.63 50.94
N LEU A 229 36.39 -13.25 50.01
CA LEU A 229 37.76 -13.68 50.25
C LEU A 229 38.72 -12.48 50.38
N SER A 230 38.49 -11.41 49.62
CA SER A 230 39.25 -10.16 49.77
C SER A 230 39.02 -9.49 51.12
N GLU A 231 37.78 -9.47 51.63
CA GLU A 231 37.46 -8.99 52.99
C GLU A 231 38.13 -9.85 54.08
N GLN A 232 38.20 -11.18 53.89
CA GLN A 232 38.91 -12.09 54.78
C GLN A 232 40.44 -11.94 54.74
N VAL A 233 41.00 -11.56 53.59
CA VAL A 233 42.43 -11.22 53.44
C VAL A 233 42.76 -9.96 54.23
N GLU A 234 41.93 -8.92 54.16
CA GLU A 234 42.14 -7.66 54.89
C GLU A 234 42.10 -7.85 56.42
N THR A 235 41.34 -8.85 56.90
CA THR A 235 41.23 -9.16 58.34
C THR A 235 42.28 -10.13 58.86
N THR A 236 42.84 -11.02 58.03
CA THR A 236 43.74 -12.11 58.51
C THR A 236 45.16 -12.09 57.93
N GLY A 237 45.43 -11.32 56.87
CA GLY A 237 46.75 -11.20 56.24
C GLY A 237 47.28 -12.48 55.57
N ASN A 238 46.44 -13.52 55.40
CA ASN A 238 46.89 -14.84 55.01
C ASN A 238 46.96 -15.01 53.47
N LEU A 239 48.18 -15.19 52.95
CA LEU A 239 48.50 -15.23 51.50
C LEU A 239 47.75 -16.33 50.72
N ILE A 240 47.27 -17.38 51.39
CA ILE A 240 46.49 -18.47 50.78
C ILE A 240 45.11 -17.97 50.29
N PHE A 241 44.50 -16.99 50.96
CA PHE A 241 43.23 -16.42 50.53
C PHE A 241 43.40 -15.48 49.33
N VAL A 242 44.56 -14.82 49.20
CA VAL A 242 44.91 -13.99 48.03
C VAL A 242 45.03 -14.84 46.77
N SER A 243 45.71 -15.99 46.84
CA SER A 243 45.87 -16.87 45.69
C SER A 243 44.54 -17.49 45.24
N LYS A 244 43.66 -17.86 46.18
CA LYS A 244 42.30 -18.33 45.88
C LYS A 244 41.43 -17.22 45.29
N SER A 245 41.45 -16.00 45.85
CA SER A 245 40.69 -14.85 45.31
C SER A 245 41.12 -14.52 43.88
N ASN A 246 42.42 -14.48 43.60
CA ASN A 246 42.95 -14.25 42.25
C ASN A 246 42.57 -15.36 41.25
N SER A 247 42.52 -16.62 41.70
CA SER A 247 42.02 -17.75 40.89
C SER A 247 40.54 -17.55 40.51
N PHE A 248 39.69 -17.19 41.48
CA PHE A 248 38.28 -16.90 41.22
C PHE A 248 38.08 -15.71 40.27
N ILE A 249 38.88 -14.64 40.41
CA ILE A 249 38.85 -13.49 39.50
C ILE A 249 39.27 -13.89 38.08
N ARG A 250 40.28 -14.75 37.93
CA ARG A 250 40.71 -15.26 36.61
C ARG A 250 39.59 -16.07 35.95
N THR A 251 38.98 -17.01 36.67
CA THR A 251 37.85 -17.80 36.18
C THR A 251 36.63 -16.93 35.85
N ALA A 252 36.37 -15.89 36.64
CA ALA A 252 35.30 -14.94 36.35
C ALA A 252 35.57 -14.18 35.03
N ARG A 253 36.81 -13.71 34.80
CA ARG A 253 37.20 -13.04 33.54
C ARG A 253 37.06 -13.95 32.33
N GLU A 254 37.46 -15.22 32.44
CA GLU A 254 37.29 -16.22 31.38
C GLU A 254 35.81 -16.43 31.04
N LYS A 255 34.94 -16.54 32.06
CA LYS A 255 33.47 -16.67 31.85
C LYS A 255 32.84 -15.39 31.27
N THR A 256 33.33 -14.21 31.64
CA THR A 256 32.88 -12.93 31.04
C THR A 256 33.26 -12.82 29.57
N ALA A 257 34.44 -13.31 29.18
CA ALA A 257 34.84 -13.38 27.77
C ALA A 257 33.94 -14.34 26.97
N ALA A 258 33.61 -15.51 27.53
CA ALA A 258 32.66 -16.45 26.91
C ALA A 258 31.24 -15.84 26.77
N LEU A 259 30.81 -15.04 27.75
CA LEU A 259 29.53 -14.32 27.69
C LEU A 259 29.51 -13.28 26.55
N ALA A 260 30.63 -12.59 26.31
CA ALA A 260 30.75 -11.64 25.21
C ALA A 260 30.64 -12.33 23.84
N ASP A 261 31.22 -13.53 23.70
CA ASP A 261 31.12 -14.32 22.47
C ASP A 261 29.67 -14.80 22.23
N ILE A 262 29.00 -15.30 23.27
CA ILE A 262 27.57 -15.70 23.20
C ILE A 262 26.69 -14.49 22.83
N ASN A 263 26.97 -13.29 23.36
CA ASN A 263 26.27 -12.07 22.98
C ASN A 263 26.45 -11.71 21.51
N LYS A 264 27.67 -11.87 20.98
CA LYS A 264 27.96 -11.65 19.56
C LYS A 264 27.20 -12.65 18.69
N GLN A 265 27.23 -13.94 19.06
CA GLN A 265 26.49 -15.00 18.35
C GLN A 265 24.97 -14.75 18.34
N LEU A 266 24.40 -14.29 19.46
CA LEU A 266 23.00 -13.88 19.57
C LEU A 266 22.70 -12.69 18.63
N SER A 267 23.54 -11.67 18.63
CA SER A 267 23.36 -10.48 17.79
C SER A 267 23.41 -10.82 16.29
N ASP A 268 24.39 -11.63 15.87
CA ASP A 268 24.55 -12.06 14.47
C ASP A 268 23.41 -12.99 14.02
N ARG A 269 22.85 -13.79 14.92
CA ARG A 269 21.69 -14.66 14.63
C ARG A 269 20.39 -13.86 14.57
N VAL A 270 20.19 -12.88 15.46
CA VAL A 270 19.04 -11.97 15.42
C VAL A 270 19.05 -11.11 14.16
N LEU A 271 20.22 -10.59 13.76
CA LEU A 271 20.38 -9.82 12.51
C LEU A 271 20.03 -10.65 11.26
N ARG A 272 20.35 -11.96 11.26
CA ARG A 272 19.96 -12.88 10.19
C ARG A 272 18.45 -13.16 10.15
N VAL A 273 17.78 -13.18 11.31
CA VAL A 273 16.32 -13.34 11.40
C VAL A 273 15.59 -12.05 10.98
N CYS A 274 16.17 -10.88 11.25
CA CYS A 274 15.55 -9.57 10.96
C CYS A 274 15.69 -9.07 9.51
N GLY A 275 16.38 -9.79 8.61
CA GLY A 275 16.31 -9.54 7.16
C GLY A 275 16.55 -8.09 6.69
N VAL A 276 17.46 -7.34 7.32
CA VAL A 276 17.72 -5.95 6.90
C VAL A 276 18.78 -5.91 5.79
N ALA A 277 18.30 -5.55 4.61
CA ALA A 277 19.07 -5.04 3.50
C ALA A 277 19.97 -3.87 3.92
N GLN A 278 21.28 -4.06 3.91
CA GLN A 278 22.21 -2.97 3.64
C GLN A 278 22.41 -2.85 2.13
N LYS A 279 21.49 -2.17 1.45
CA LYS A 279 21.76 -1.53 0.17
C LYS A 279 21.29 -0.08 0.27
N GLY A 280 22.24 0.84 0.13
CA GLY A 280 22.01 2.26 -0.09
C GLY A 280 21.62 3.05 1.15
N LYS A 281 22.58 3.76 1.75
CA LYS A 281 22.30 4.95 2.55
C LYS A 281 21.65 6.00 1.64
N GLN A 282 20.33 5.97 1.46
CA GLN A 282 19.58 7.20 1.33
C GLN A 282 19.24 7.64 2.74
N GLN A 283 19.69 8.83 3.11
CA GLN A 283 19.32 9.50 4.35
C GLN A 283 17.80 9.60 4.39
N VAL A 284 17.15 8.69 5.12
CA VAL A 284 15.79 8.89 5.60
C VAL A 284 15.90 10.01 6.62
N GLN A 285 15.64 11.23 6.16
CA GLN A 285 15.34 12.35 7.03
C GLN A 285 14.04 11.98 7.77
N THR A 286 14.15 11.31 8.92
CA THR A 286 13.09 11.35 9.91
C THR A 286 13.01 12.81 10.36
N SER A 287 12.10 13.57 9.76
CA SER A 287 11.88 14.97 10.11
C SER A 287 11.46 15.03 11.58
N LYS A 288 12.40 15.36 12.45
CA LYS A 288 12.18 15.80 13.84
C LYS A 288 11.57 17.22 13.84
N HIS A 289 10.54 17.46 13.03
CA HIS A 289 9.74 18.67 13.15
C HIS A 289 8.48 18.32 13.93
N PRO A 290 8.09 19.13 14.94
CA PRO A 290 6.79 18.97 15.57
C PRO A 290 5.72 19.10 14.48
N ASP A 291 4.76 18.17 14.48
CA ASP A 291 3.62 18.22 13.55
C ASP A 291 2.98 19.61 13.66
N THR A 292 2.94 20.36 12.55
CA THR A 292 2.28 21.66 12.53
C THR A 292 0.80 21.48 12.82
N LEU A 293 0.13 22.50 13.38
CA LEU A 293 -1.31 22.44 13.64
C LEU A 293 -2.11 22.06 12.38
N VAL A 294 -1.66 22.53 11.21
CA VAL A 294 -2.24 22.21 9.90
C VAL A 294 -2.09 20.74 9.55
N LEU A 295 -0.92 20.13 9.82
CA LEU A 295 -0.68 18.71 9.60
C LEU A 295 -1.52 17.84 10.55
N LEU A 296 -1.63 18.23 11.83
CA LEU A 296 -2.49 17.56 12.81
C LEU A 296 -3.96 17.61 12.38
N ALA A 297 -4.44 18.77 11.94
CA ALA A 297 -5.79 18.94 11.40
C ALA A 297 -6.00 18.08 10.14
N ALA A 298 -5.04 18.07 9.21
CA ALA A 298 -5.09 17.22 8.02
C ALA A 298 -5.19 15.73 8.39
N ARG A 299 -4.39 15.27 9.37
CA ARG A 299 -4.44 13.88 9.86
C ARG A 299 -5.80 13.53 10.47
N ALA A 300 -6.40 14.45 11.23
CA ALA A 300 -7.73 14.25 11.79
C ALA A 300 -8.81 14.15 10.69
N VAL A 301 -8.74 14.98 9.66
CA VAL A 301 -9.65 14.93 8.50
C VAL A 301 -9.45 13.64 7.70
N MET A 302 -8.21 13.20 7.49
CA MET A 302 -7.95 11.89 6.85
C MET A 302 -8.50 10.72 7.68
N ALA A 303 -8.37 10.81 9.01
CA ALA A 303 -8.81 9.77 9.94
C ALA A 303 -10.34 9.62 9.99
N SER A 304 -11.09 10.71 9.78
CA SER A 304 -12.55 10.67 9.75
C SER A 304 -13.11 9.96 8.51
N LYS A 305 -12.30 9.79 7.46
CA LYS A 305 -12.70 9.21 6.17
C LYS A 305 -13.90 9.93 5.53
N CYS A 306 -14.16 11.18 5.92
CA CYS A 306 -15.23 11.97 5.33
C CYS A 306 -14.80 12.56 3.99
N ASP A 307 -15.78 12.81 3.13
CA ASP A 307 -15.58 13.55 1.89
C ASP A 307 -15.26 15.01 2.20
N PHE A 308 -13.97 15.33 2.29
CA PHE A 308 -13.49 16.67 2.63
C PHE A 308 -13.42 17.62 1.41
N PHE A 309 -13.80 17.15 0.22
CA PHE A 309 -13.95 17.98 -0.97
C PHE A 309 -15.35 18.58 -1.13
N GLN A 310 -16.27 18.27 -0.21
CA GLN A 310 -17.58 18.91 -0.19
C GLN A 310 -17.45 20.44 -0.18
N PRO A 311 -18.29 21.15 -0.96
CA PRO A 311 -18.40 22.60 -0.84
C PRO A 311 -18.67 22.97 0.62
N ASP A 312 -18.09 24.07 1.08
CA ASP A 312 -18.35 24.69 2.38
C ASP A 312 -17.77 23.98 3.63
N LEU A 313 -17.25 22.76 3.51
CA LEU A 313 -16.64 22.06 4.66
C LEU A 313 -15.25 22.63 5.03
N LEU A 314 -14.39 22.83 4.04
CA LEU A 314 -13.02 23.32 4.21
C LEU A 314 -12.65 24.32 3.12
N PRO A 315 -11.82 25.34 3.41
CA PRO A 315 -11.27 26.21 2.39
C PRO A 315 -10.48 25.42 1.33
N VAL A 316 -10.56 25.83 0.07
CA VAL A 316 -9.88 25.14 -1.06
C VAL A 316 -8.37 24.99 -0.81
N ALA A 317 -7.70 25.98 -0.22
CA ALA A 317 -6.28 25.89 0.12
C ALA A 317 -5.97 24.76 1.12
N VAL A 318 -6.88 24.50 2.06
CA VAL A 318 -6.75 23.39 3.03
C VAL A 318 -7.03 22.06 2.35
N GLN A 319 -8.02 22.00 1.45
CA GLN A 319 -8.28 20.81 0.64
C GLN A 319 -7.07 20.44 -0.24
N ASP A 320 -6.48 21.44 -0.91
CA ASP A 320 -5.26 21.30 -1.72
C ASP A 320 -4.09 20.81 -0.85
N TYR A 321 -3.92 21.34 0.37
CA TYR A 321 -2.90 20.87 1.31
C TYR A 321 -3.11 19.42 1.74
N ILE A 322 -4.34 19.05 2.15
CA ILE A 322 -4.67 17.67 2.55
C ILE A 322 -4.41 16.71 1.40
N ALA A 323 -4.86 17.05 0.19
CA ALA A 323 -4.64 16.24 -1.01
C ALA A 323 -3.14 16.06 -1.31
N HIS A 324 -2.34 17.11 -1.13
CA HIS A 324 -0.89 17.04 -1.31
C HIS A 324 -0.20 16.11 -0.32
N VAL A 325 -0.56 16.16 0.97
CA VAL A 325 0.09 15.33 1.99
C VAL A 325 -0.47 13.91 2.10
N TYR A 326 -1.69 13.67 1.60
CA TYR A 326 -2.40 12.38 1.70
C TYR A 326 -1.56 11.14 1.33
N PRO A 327 -0.78 11.14 0.21
CA PRO A 327 0.01 9.97 -0.19
C PRO A 327 1.12 9.60 0.80
N SER A 328 1.49 10.52 1.69
CA SER A 328 2.52 10.31 2.72
C SER A 328 2.01 9.52 3.93
N PHE A 329 0.75 9.10 3.94
CA PHE A 329 0.11 8.47 5.09
C PHE A 329 -0.61 7.16 4.73
N ASN A 330 -0.59 6.23 5.69
CA ASN A 330 -1.45 5.06 5.73
C ASN A 330 -2.71 5.39 6.57
N VAL A 331 -3.89 5.11 6.01
CA VAL A 331 -5.17 5.23 6.70
C VAL A 331 -5.67 3.84 7.08
N CYS A 332 -5.94 3.59 8.37
CA CYS A 332 -6.42 2.29 8.82
C CYS A 332 -7.82 1.98 8.26
N GLY A 333 -8.00 0.79 7.69
CA GLY A 333 -9.29 0.31 7.20
C GLY A 333 -10.35 0.20 8.29
N ASN A 334 -9.96 -0.11 9.54
CA ASN A 334 -10.87 -0.37 10.65
C ASN A 334 -11.12 0.84 11.56
N CYS A 335 -10.05 1.51 12.05
CA CYS A 335 -10.18 2.58 13.03
C CYS A 335 -9.76 3.97 12.50
N PRO A 336 -10.04 5.06 13.22
CA PRO A 336 -9.64 6.43 12.86
C PRO A 336 -8.14 6.70 13.11
N THR A 337 -7.26 5.78 12.69
CA THR A 337 -5.81 5.94 12.86
C THR A 337 -5.15 6.23 11.52
N VAL A 338 -4.34 7.29 11.50
CA VAL A 338 -3.53 7.71 10.36
C VAL A 338 -2.07 7.79 10.81
N THR A 339 -1.22 7.02 10.14
CA THR A 339 0.21 6.94 10.44
C THR A 339 1.02 7.28 9.19
N PRO A 340 2.27 7.76 9.32
CA PRO A 340 3.14 7.93 8.16
C PRO A 340 3.26 6.65 7.32
N LEU A 341 3.48 6.79 6.01
CA LEU A 341 3.58 5.66 5.08
C LEU A 341 4.64 4.63 5.51
N ALA A 342 5.74 5.11 6.13
CA ALA A 342 6.84 4.30 6.63
C ALA A 342 6.54 3.57 7.97
N ALA A 343 5.40 3.85 8.62
CA ALA A 343 5.06 3.22 9.88
C ALA A 343 4.73 1.72 9.69
N PRO A 344 5.09 0.86 10.66
CA PRO A 344 4.72 -0.55 10.61
C PRO A 344 3.20 -0.72 10.66
N GLY A 345 2.71 -1.76 10.00
CA GLY A 345 1.30 -2.10 9.95
C GLY A 345 1.07 -3.45 9.29
N TYR A 346 -0.19 -3.84 9.15
CA TYR A 346 -0.60 -5.12 8.60
C TYR A 346 -1.25 -4.91 7.23
N LYS A 347 -0.77 -5.64 6.21
CA LYS A 347 -1.50 -5.82 4.95
C LYS A 347 -2.48 -6.97 5.15
N VAL A 348 -3.76 -6.70 4.94
CA VAL A 348 -4.83 -7.67 5.13
C VAL A 348 -5.48 -7.93 3.77
N TYR A 349 -5.67 -9.20 3.42
CA TYR A 349 -6.33 -9.59 2.18
C TYR A 349 -7.69 -10.21 2.49
N THR A 350 -8.73 -9.69 1.86
CA THR A 350 -10.09 -10.23 1.93
C THR A 350 -10.52 -10.69 0.55
N PHE A 351 -11.38 -11.69 0.47
CA PHE A 351 -11.86 -12.23 -0.80
C PHE A 351 -13.37 -12.07 -0.90
N LYS A 352 -13.84 -11.62 -2.06
CA LYS A 352 -15.27 -11.68 -2.40
C LYS A 352 -15.51 -12.96 -3.20
N ASN A 353 -16.54 -13.72 -2.83
CA ASN A 353 -16.81 -15.03 -3.43
C ASN A 353 -17.07 -14.94 -4.93
N PRO A 354 -16.36 -15.71 -5.77
CA PRO A 354 -16.71 -15.93 -7.16
C PRO A 354 -17.70 -17.09 -7.30
N TYR A 355 -18.58 -16.99 -8.31
CA TYR A 355 -19.40 -18.06 -8.84
C TYR A 355 -18.71 -18.66 -10.08
N LEU A 356 -18.69 -19.99 -10.19
CA LEU A 356 -18.44 -20.78 -11.42
C LEU A 356 -17.40 -20.22 -12.40
N GLY A 357 -16.29 -19.78 -11.85
CA GLY A 357 -15.12 -19.27 -12.55
C GLY A 357 -14.02 -19.13 -11.52
N ASN A 358 -12.91 -19.84 -11.71
CA ASN A 358 -11.86 -20.13 -10.73
C ASN A 358 -11.06 -18.89 -10.23
N THR A 359 -11.67 -17.78 -9.87
CA THR A 359 -10.91 -16.59 -9.49
C THR A 359 -11.63 -15.73 -8.47
N CYS A 360 -11.35 -15.98 -7.18
CA CYS A 360 -11.67 -15.03 -6.12
C CYS A 360 -10.92 -13.73 -6.41
N VAL A 361 -11.59 -12.59 -6.22
CA VAL A 361 -10.94 -11.29 -6.36
C VAL A 361 -10.33 -10.91 -5.01
N PRO A 362 -9.00 -10.83 -4.88
CA PRO A 362 -8.38 -10.37 -3.65
C PRO A 362 -8.56 -8.85 -3.52
N PHE A 363 -8.90 -8.42 -2.31
CA PHE A 363 -8.93 -7.02 -1.90
C PHE A 363 -7.91 -6.78 -0.80
N GLN A 364 -7.07 -5.76 -0.94
CA GLN A 364 -6.03 -5.43 0.03
C GLN A 364 -6.44 -4.22 0.90
N HIS A 365 -6.30 -4.38 2.20
CA HIS A 365 -6.52 -3.37 3.22
C HIS A 365 -5.24 -3.12 4.01
N TRP A 366 -5.15 -1.95 4.64
CA TRP A 366 -4.08 -1.66 5.61
C TRP A 366 -4.67 -1.49 7.01
N ALA A 367 -4.03 -2.09 8.01
CA ALA A 367 -4.43 -2.00 9.41
C ALA A 367 -3.27 -1.57 10.31
N CYS A 368 -3.54 -0.66 11.25
CA CYS A 368 -2.52 -0.11 12.16
C CYS A 368 -2.11 -1.09 13.27
N SER A 369 -2.90 -2.12 13.55
CA SER A 369 -2.63 -3.12 14.60
C SER A 369 -3.21 -4.47 14.24
N LEU A 370 -2.73 -5.53 14.92
CA LEU A 370 -3.26 -6.89 14.75
C LEU A 370 -4.76 -6.97 15.09
N ALA A 371 -5.20 -6.21 16.10
CA ALA A 371 -6.62 -6.15 16.46
C ALA A 371 -7.45 -5.58 15.31
N CYS A 372 -7.01 -4.47 14.70
CA CYS A 372 -7.66 -3.91 13.52
C CYS A 372 -7.61 -4.85 12.32
N ALA A 373 -6.51 -5.59 12.14
CA ALA A 373 -6.40 -6.57 11.06
C ALA A 373 -7.44 -7.68 11.19
N LYS A 374 -7.59 -8.24 12.40
CA LYS A 374 -8.61 -9.27 12.71
C LYS A 374 -10.03 -8.76 12.52
N GLN A 375 -10.30 -7.50 12.88
CA GLN A 375 -11.63 -6.89 12.68
C GLN A 375 -12.01 -6.70 11.21
N ILE A 376 -11.03 -6.67 10.30
CA ILE A 376 -11.28 -6.63 8.86
C ILE A 376 -11.40 -8.06 8.29
N GLU A 377 -10.46 -8.94 8.65
CA GLU A 377 -10.32 -10.26 8.03
C GLU A 377 -11.35 -11.28 8.51
N VAL A 378 -11.61 -11.37 9.82
CA VAL A 378 -12.49 -12.40 10.39
C VAL A 378 -13.93 -12.27 9.87
N PRO A 379 -14.56 -11.07 9.88
CA PRO A 379 -15.92 -10.93 9.34
C PRO A 379 -15.98 -11.26 7.85
N ALA A 380 -14.99 -10.82 7.06
CA ALA A 380 -14.92 -11.10 5.63
C ALA A 380 -14.77 -12.60 5.36
N HIS A 381 -13.94 -13.31 6.13
CA HIS A 381 -13.76 -14.75 6.01
C HIS A 381 -15.03 -15.52 6.41
N MET A 382 -15.72 -15.10 7.48
CA MET A 382 -17.00 -15.68 7.89
C MET A 382 -18.09 -15.49 6.83
N GLU A 383 -18.16 -14.31 6.20
CA GLU A 383 -19.07 -14.06 5.08
C GLU A 383 -18.73 -14.96 3.89
N GLN A 384 -17.43 -15.11 3.59
CA GLN A 384 -16.93 -15.99 2.54
C GLN A 384 -17.38 -17.44 2.75
N MET A 385 -17.19 -17.99 3.95
CA MET A 385 -17.63 -19.34 4.30
C MET A 385 -19.14 -19.51 4.19
N ARG A 386 -19.94 -18.59 4.75
CA ARG A 386 -21.41 -18.64 4.67
C ARG A 386 -21.91 -18.59 3.23
N ALA A 387 -21.30 -17.75 2.40
CA ALA A 387 -21.67 -17.65 0.99
C ALA A 387 -21.25 -18.92 0.21
N ALA A 388 -20.13 -19.56 0.56
CA ALA A 388 -19.76 -20.86 -0.01
C ALA A 388 -20.79 -21.95 0.38
N GLU A 389 -21.17 -22.04 1.65
CA GLU A 389 -22.20 -22.98 2.12
C GLU A 389 -23.58 -22.77 1.48
N ARG A 390 -23.97 -21.52 1.21
CA ARG A 390 -25.21 -21.22 0.48
C ARG A 390 -25.12 -21.70 -0.96
N MET A 391 -24.01 -21.44 -1.64
CA MET A 391 -23.82 -21.88 -3.02
C MET A 391 -23.74 -23.40 -3.14
N ASP A 392 -23.09 -24.10 -2.20
CA ASP A 392 -23.07 -25.57 -2.18
C ASP A 392 -24.49 -26.14 -2.04
N ARG A 393 -25.35 -25.50 -1.25
CA ARG A 393 -26.77 -25.86 -1.13
C ARG A 393 -27.54 -25.63 -2.44
N GLU A 394 -27.35 -24.48 -3.08
CA GLU A 394 -27.95 -24.16 -4.38
C GLU A 394 -27.49 -25.13 -5.48
N TYR A 395 -26.21 -25.48 -5.50
CA TYR A 395 -25.65 -26.45 -6.44
C TYR A 395 -26.24 -27.85 -6.20
N ASN A 396 -26.31 -28.30 -4.94
CA ASN A 396 -26.93 -29.58 -4.61
C ASN A 396 -28.41 -29.62 -5.01
N HIS A 397 -29.15 -28.52 -4.80
CA HIS A 397 -30.53 -28.40 -5.24
C HIS A 397 -30.66 -28.51 -6.77
N TYR A 398 -29.82 -27.79 -7.52
CA TYR A 398 -29.74 -27.90 -8.99
C TYR A 398 -29.45 -29.34 -9.44
N ILE A 399 -28.47 -30.00 -8.83
CA ILE A 399 -28.14 -31.39 -9.16
C ILE A 399 -29.33 -32.32 -8.91
N GLN A 400 -30.08 -32.13 -7.82
CA GLN A 400 -31.27 -32.91 -7.52
C GLN A 400 -32.40 -32.67 -8.53
N GLU A 401 -32.65 -31.43 -8.95
CA GLU A 401 -33.68 -31.12 -9.96
C GLU A 401 -33.37 -31.78 -11.32
N PHE A 402 -32.11 -31.73 -11.77
CA PHE A 402 -31.73 -32.20 -13.11
C PHE A 402 -31.28 -33.66 -13.19
N GLN A 403 -31.09 -34.36 -12.07
CA GLN A 403 -30.82 -35.81 -12.06
C GLN A 403 -32.09 -36.68 -11.97
N VAL A 404 -33.26 -36.08 -11.66
CA VAL A 404 -34.52 -36.82 -11.48
C VAL A 404 -35.35 -36.94 -12.76
N GLU A 405 -35.10 -36.12 -13.80
CA GLU A 405 -35.71 -36.34 -15.12
C GLU A 405 -34.94 -37.42 -15.91
N PRO A 406 -35.59 -38.51 -16.36
CA PRO A 406 -34.95 -39.46 -17.27
C PRO A 406 -34.63 -38.73 -18.57
N ARG A 407 -33.33 -38.64 -18.91
CA ARG A 407 -32.91 -38.09 -20.21
C ARG A 407 -33.69 -38.79 -21.32
N PRO A 408 -34.38 -38.08 -22.22
CA PRO A 408 -34.94 -38.73 -23.40
C PRO A 408 -33.80 -39.44 -24.15
N PRO A 409 -34.07 -40.63 -24.72
CA PRO A 409 -33.04 -41.39 -25.41
C PRO A 409 -32.39 -40.51 -26.49
N LEU A 410 -31.05 -40.46 -26.50
CA LEU A 410 -30.30 -39.77 -27.53
C LEU A 410 -30.79 -40.27 -28.90
N PRO A 411 -31.20 -39.40 -29.83
CA PRO A 411 -31.56 -39.84 -31.16
C PRO A 411 -30.37 -40.59 -31.76
N SER A 412 -30.64 -41.77 -32.32
CA SER A 412 -29.65 -42.62 -32.97
C SER A 412 -28.82 -41.77 -33.93
N ARG A 413 -27.53 -41.61 -33.63
CA ARG A 413 -26.59 -40.86 -34.47
C ARG A 413 -26.53 -41.53 -35.84
N GLY A 414 -27.27 -41.01 -36.81
CA GLY A 414 -26.96 -41.18 -38.22
C GLY A 414 -25.57 -40.59 -38.45
N LEU A 415 -24.70 -41.38 -39.08
CA LEU A 415 -23.35 -40.97 -39.49
C LEU A 415 -23.43 -39.70 -40.35
N CYS A 416 -23.16 -38.53 -39.77
CA CYS A 416 -22.83 -37.34 -40.56
C CYS A 416 -21.38 -37.49 -41.03
N ALA A 417 -21.23 -37.77 -42.33
CA ALA A 417 -19.98 -37.63 -43.05
C ALA A 417 -19.51 -36.17 -42.95
N LEU A 418 -18.25 -35.99 -42.56
CA LEU A 418 -17.54 -34.72 -42.67
C LEU A 418 -17.32 -34.41 -44.16
N VAL A 419 -17.87 -33.29 -44.62
CA VAL A 419 -17.43 -32.57 -45.83
C VAL A 419 -16.96 -31.20 -45.40
#